data_AF-A0AAX7V5P3-F1
#
_entry.id   AF-A0AAX7V5P3-F1
#
_cell.length_a   1.000
_cell.length_b   1.000
_cell.length_c   1.000
_cell.angle_alpha   90.00
_cell.angle_beta   90.00
_cell.angle_gamma   90.00
#
_symmetry.space_group_name_H-M   'P 1'
#
loop_
_entity.id
_entity.type
_entity.pdbx_description
1 polymer ?
#
loop_
_entity_poly.entity_id
_entity_poly.type
_entity_poly.pdbx_seq_one_letter_code
_entity_poly.pdbx_strand_id
1 'polypeptide(L)' 'MGCLGGKTDEERLDEKAKREANKKIEKQLQRERQTYKATHRLLLLGAGESGKSTIVKQMRILHVDGFNAE' A
#
# COMPACT_ATOMS: atom_id res chain seq x y z
N MET A 1 5.01 -49.27 -8.97
CA MET A 1 5.37 -48.65 -7.68
C MET A 1 6.75 -48.03 -7.86
N GLY A 2 6.89 -46.71 -7.71
CA GLY A 2 8.20 -46.05 -7.67
C GLY A 2 8.61 -45.29 -8.93
N CYS A 3 8.40 -43.99 -8.91
CA CYS A 3 9.37 -43.02 -9.42
C CYS A 3 9.51 -41.93 -8.34
N LEU A 4 10.53 -42.05 -7.51
CA LEU A 4 11.02 -40.97 -6.65
C LEU A 4 11.73 -39.95 -7.54
N GLY A 5 10.96 -39.09 -8.20
CA GLY A 5 11.48 -37.93 -8.91
C GLY A 5 11.85 -36.83 -7.92
N GLY A 6 13.11 -36.76 -7.52
CA GLY A 6 13.64 -35.59 -6.84
C GLY A 6 13.55 -34.38 -7.76
N LYS A 7 13.09 -33.23 -7.24
CA LYS A 7 13.12 -31.96 -7.96
C LYS A 7 14.55 -31.64 -8.39
N THR A 8 14.73 -31.13 -9.59
CA THR A 8 16.05 -30.68 -10.05
C THR A 8 16.55 -29.52 -9.19
N ASP A 9 17.86 -29.31 -9.12
CA ASP A 9 18.41 -28.21 -8.32
C ASP A 9 17.93 -26.85 -8.83
N GLU A 10 17.68 -26.70 -10.14
CA GLU A 10 17.06 -25.50 -10.73
C GLU A 10 15.64 -25.25 -10.22
N GLU A 11 14.78 -26.29 -10.16
CA GLU A 11 13.42 -26.17 -9.62
C GLU A 11 13.42 -25.78 -8.13
N ARG A 12 14.41 -26.26 -7.37
CA ARG A 12 14.57 -25.89 -5.95
C ARG A 12 15.03 -24.45 -5.78
N LEU A 13 15.91 -23.96 -6.65
CA LEU A 13 16.35 -22.57 -6.67
C LEU A 13 15.22 -21.61 -7.07
N ASP A 14 14.44 -21.96 -8.10
CA ASP A 14 13.27 -21.18 -8.52
C ASP A 14 12.19 -21.13 -7.43
N GLU A 15 11.88 -22.26 -6.78
CA GLU A 15 10.97 -22.25 -5.63
C GLU A 15 11.48 -21.38 -4.48
N LYS A 16 12.78 -21.38 -4.20
CA LYS A 16 13.37 -20.52 -3.18
C LYS A 16 13.23 -19.04 -3.54
N ALA A 17 13.53 -18.67 -4.79
CA ALA A 17 13.36 -17.31 -5.29
C ALA A 17 11.89 -16.84 -5.20
N LYS A 18 10.94 -17.70 -5.61
CA LYS A 18 9.50 -17.44 -5.49
C LYS A 18 9.07 -17.24 -4.04
N ARG A 19 9.54 -18.07 -3.12
CA ARG A 19 9.25 -17.93 -1.67
C ARG A 19 9.83 -16.64 -1.11
N GLU A 20 11.04 -16.26 -1.49
CA GLU A 20 11.67 -15.01 -1.06
C GLU A 20 10.93 -13.78 -1.60
N ALA A 21 10.50 -13.81 -2.87
CA ALA A 21 9.68 -12.77 -3.46
C ALA A 21 8.33 -12.65 -2.73
N ASN A 22 7.64 -13.76 -2.49
CA ASN A 22 6.37 -13.76 -1.78
C ASN A 22 6.52 -13.19 -0.36
N LYS A 23 7.56 -13.61 0.38
CA LYS A 23 7.85 -13.08 1.72
C LYS A 23 8.11 -11.56 1.72
N LYS A 24 8.73 -11.01 0.66
CA LYS A 24 8.91 -9.55 0.52
C LYS A 24 7.58 -8.85 0.31
N ILE A 25 6.71 -9.40 -0.55
CA ILE A 25 5.37 -8.88 -0.82
C ILE A 25 4.52 -8.89 0.45
N GLU A 26 4.47 -10.00 1.18
CA GLU A 26 3.71 -10.11 2.43
C GLU A 26 4.16 -9.06 3.47
N LYS A 27 5.47 -8.86 3.62
CA LYS A 27 6.03 -7.82 4.50
C LYS A 27 5.66 -6.41 4.06
N GLN A 28 5.54 -6.16 2.77
CA GLN A 28 5.09 -4.87 2.25
C GLN A 28 3.59 -4.67 2.53
N LEU A 29 2.76 -5.66 2.22
CA LEU A 29 1.32 -5.63 2.49
C LEU A 29 1.01 -5.44 3.97
N GLN A 30 1.78 -6.07 4.87
CA GLN A 30 1.61 -5.90 6.30
C GLN A 30 1.88 -4.46 6.75
N ARG A 31 2.95 -3.84 6.23
CA ARG A 31 3.29 -2.44 6.52
C ARG A 31 2.22 -1.51 5.97
N GLU A 32 1.80 -1.68 4.72
CA GLU A 32 0.75 -0.88 4.10
C GLU A 32 -0.59 -1.02 4.85
N ARG A 33 -0.94 -2.22 5.32
CA ARG A 33 -2.13 -2.44 6.14
C ARG A 33 -2.10 -1.67 7.45
N GLN A 34 -0.93 -1.56 8.10
CA GLN A 34 -0.78 -0.76 9.32
C GLN A 34 -0.97 0.73 9.01
N THR A 35 -0.30 1.24 7.98
CA THR A 35 -0.47 2.63 7.53
C THR A 35 -1.92 2.93 7.18
N TYR A 36 -2.57 2.05 6.42
CA TYR A 36 -3.98 2.19 6.01
C TYR A 36 -4.93 2.28 7.21
N LYS A 37 -4.68 1.49 8.27
CA LYS A 37 -5.45 1.51 9.52
C LYS A 37 -5.19 2.76 10.36
N ALA A 38 -3.96 3.29 10.32
CA ALA A 38 -3.61 4.53 11.02
C ALA A 38 -4.17 5.79 10.32
N THR A 39 -4.45 5.71 9.01
CA THR A 39 -5.05 6.81 8.25
C THR A 39 -6.54 6.97 8.56
N HIS A 40 -6.91 8.15 9.07
CA HIS A 40 -8.30 8.53 9.28
C HIS A 40 -8.91 9.06 7.98
N ARG A 41 -9.94 8.38 7.46
CA ARG A 41 -10.64 8.77 6.22
C ARG A 41 -11.86 9.61 6.55
N LEU A 42 -11.88 10.85 6.07
CA LEU A 42 -12.96 11.79 6.28
C LEU A 42 -13.67 12.05 4.94
N LEU A 43 -15.01 11.99 4.94
CA LEU A 43 -15.85 12.34 3.79
C LEU A 43 -16.59 13.64 4.11
N LEU A 44 -16.41 14.65 3.27
CA LEU A 44 -17.12 15.93 3.38
C LEU A 44 -18.31 15.94 2.42
N LEU A 45 -19.52 16.09 2.95
CA LEU A 45 -20.77 16.15 2.20
C LEU A 45 -21.41 17.53 2.33
N GLY A 46 -22.17 17.93 1.32
CA GLY A 46 -22.89 19.21 1.28
C GLY A 46 -23.30 19.60 -0.13
N ALA A 47 -24.23 20.56 -0.24
CA ALA A 47 -24.70 21.11 -1.51
C ALA A 47 -23.58 21.76 -2.35
N GLY A 48 -23.88 22.18 -3.58
CA GLY A 48 -22.99 23.06 -4.35
C GLY A 48 -22.58 24.29 -3.53
N GLU A 49 -21.35 24.76 -3.70
CA GLU A 49 -20.83 26.00 -3.08
C GLU A 49 -20.74 26.05 -1.54
N SER A 50 -21.12 24.98 -0.83
CA SER A 50 -21.00 24.82 0.64
C SER A 50 -19.58 24.90 1.24
N GLY A 51 -18.56 25.25 0.44
CA GLY A 51 -17.21 25.47 0.95
C GLY A 51 -16.39 24.21 1.26
N LYS A 52 -16.83 23.02 0.84
CA LYS A 52 -16.07 21.76 1.00
C LYS A 52 -14.62 21.88 0.51
N SER A 53 -14.41 22.49 -0.66
CA SER A 53 -13.09 22.73 -1.23
C SER A 53 -12.26 23.71 -0.39
N THR A 54 -12.90 24.69 0.25
CA THR A 54 -12.24 25.64 1.15
C THR A 54 -11.71 24.92 2.39
N ILE A 55 -12.47 24.01 2.99
CA ILE A 55 -12.02 23.21 4.14
C ILE A 55 -10.77 22.40 3.78
N VAL A 56 -10.77 21.72 2.64
CA VAL A 56 -9.60 20.94 2.19
C VAL A 56 -8.38 21.83 1.94
N LYS A 57 -8.57 23.03 1.36
CA LYS A 57 -7.49 24.01 1.16
C LYS A 57 -6.89 24.48 2.50
N GLN A 58 -7.74 24.78 3.49
CA GLN A 58 -7.27 25.17 4.82
C GLN A 58 -6.51 24.03 5.51
N MET A 59 -6.98 22.78 5.38
CA MET A 59 -6.27 21.62 5.93
C MET A 59 -4.87 21.48 5.33
N ARG A 60 -4.70 21.73 4.02
CA ARG A 60 -3.37 21.75 3.37
C ARG A 60 -2.49 22.88 3.88
N ILE A 61 -3.02 24.09 4.09
CA ILE A 61 -2.23 25.23 4.60
C ILE A 61 -1.74 24.97 6.03
N LEU A 62 -2.56 24.32 6.87
CA LEU A 62 -2.24 24.12 8.29
C LEU A 62 -1.39 22.88 8.57
N HIS A 63 -1.52 21.80 7.78
CA HIS A 63 -0.94 20.49 8.11
C HIS A 63 0.01 19.93 7.03
N VAL A 64 0.14 20.61 5.90
CA VAL A 64 1.06 20.25 4.81
C VAL A 64 1.90 21.49 4.51
N ASP A 65 3.08 21.34 3.90
CA ASP A 65 3.94 22.44 3.44
C ASP A 65 3.31 23.23 2.26
N GLY A 66 2.08 23.71 2.45
CA GLY A 66 1.34 24.61 1.58
C GLY A 66 1.03 24.08 0.18
N PHE A 67 1.07 25.00 -0.78
CA PHE A 67 0.94 24.77 -2.21
C PHE A 67 2.21 25.29 -2.87
N ASN A 68 3.23 24.44 -3.05
CA ASN A 68 4.27 24.75 -4.02
C ASN A 68 3.65 24.67 -5.41
N ALA A 69 3.72 25.78 -6.15
CA ALA A 69 3.41 25.83 -7.56
C ALA A 69 4.62 25.30 -8.32
N GLU A 70 4.60 24.00 -8.64
CA GLU A 70 5.15 23.55 -9.91
C GLU A 70 4.03 23.50 -10.95
#